data_AF-A0A3N4J762-F1
#
_entry.id   AF-A0A3N4J762-F1
#
_cell.length_a   1.000
_cell.length_b   1.000
_cell.length_c   1.000
_cell.angle_alpha   90.00
_cell.angle_beta   90.00
_cell.angle_gamma   90.00
#
_symmetry.space_group_name_H-M   'P 1'
#
loop_
_entity.id
_entity.type
_entity.pdbx_description
1 polymer ?
#
loop_
_entity_poly.entity_id
_entity_poly.type
_entity_poly.pdbx_seq_one_letter_code
_entity_poly.pdbx_strand_id
1 'polypeptide(L)'
;MAPILCSYAHKPIPSKHLSEWTRERMYELHERCMPWREISNYLNIRLTTVHDIVVAGDQEGKERKGRGRYPKTFKAQNDAMVEEDFKNCNTTDKDIAKKIAPEVSEKTIKCRVAEKNLKKWIAKERLYIDESLAQKRLE
;
A
#
# COMPACT_ATOMS: atom_id res chain seq x y z
N MET A 1 15.97 45.61 30.78
CA MET A 1 14.79 45.09 30.06
C MET A 1 15.23 43.82 29.33
N ALA A 2 14.82 42.65 29.81
CA ALA A 2 15.09 41.39 29.13
C ALA A 2 13.97 41.11 28.12
N PRO A 3 14.26 40.72 26.87
CA PRO A 3 13.21 40.33 25.94
C PRO A 3 12.67 38.97 26.35
N ILE A 4 11.36 38.91 26.61
CA ILE A 4 10.61 37.67 26.78
C ILE A 4 10.54 37.04 25.39
N LEU A 5 11.40 36.06 25.12
CA LEU A 5 11.29 35.17 23.98
C LEU A 5 10.02 34.35 24.16
N CYS A 6 8.96 34.79 23.49
CA CYS A 6 7.68 34.11 23.43
C CYS A 6 7.89 32.75 22.73
N SER A 7 8.10 31.69 23.50
CA SER A 7 8.18 30.32 23.02
C SER A 7 6.80 29.89 22.54
N TYR A 8 6.44 30.25 21.31
CA TYR A 8 5.36 29.60 20.60
C TYR A 8 5.79 28.14 20.37
N ALA A 9 5.40 27.28 21.31
CA ALA A 9 5.54 25.84 21.19
C ALA A 9 4.59 25.37 20.07
N HIS A 10 5.05 25.50 18.82
CA HIS A 10 4.38 24.91 17.68
C HIS A 10 4.28 23.41 17.94
N LYS A 11 3.04 22.92 18.09
CA LYS A 11 2.78 21.50 18.24
C LYS A 11 3.33 20.81 16.98
N PRO A 12 4.25 19.85 17.10
CA PRO A 12 4.81 19.21 15.93
C PRO A 12 3.71 18.49 15.15
N ILE A 13 3.73 18.64 13.82
CA ILE A 13 2.76 18.00 12.93
C ILE A 13 2.88 16.47 13.08
N PRO A 14 1.77 15.75 13.30
CA PRO A 14 1.79 14.29 13.33
C PRO A 14 2.27 13.70 12.00
N SER A 15 3.16 12.70 12.06
CA SER A 15 3.78 12.05 10.88
C SER A 15 2.80 11.54 9.82
N LYS A 16 1.57 11.20 10.22
CA LYS A 16 0.50 10.71 9.32
C LYS A 16 -0.01 11.74 8.31
N HIS A 17 0.36 13.03 8.45
CA HIS A 17 -0.18 14.12 7.63
C HIS A 17 0.89 14.98 6.94
N LEU A 18 2.14 14.50 6.86
CA LEU A 18 3.16 15.23 6.12
C LEU A 18 2.87 15.18 4.61
N SER A 19 2.84 16.36 3.99
CA SER A 19 2.67 16.50 2.53
C SER A 19 3.84 15.86 1.80
N GLU A 20 3.61 15.42 0.56
CA GLU A 20 4.65 14.89 -0.33
C GLU A 20 5.81 15.88 -0.46
N TRP A 21 5.52 17.16 -0.68
CA TRP A 21 6.51 18.23 -0.70
C TRP A 21 7.43 18.24 0.54
N THR A 22 6.86 18.05 1.73
CA THR A 22 7.66 18.05 2.98
C THR A 22 8.55 16.82 3.07
N ARG A 23 8.09 15.67 2.55
CA ARG A 23 8.88 14.43 2.50
C ARG A 23 10.02 14.54 1.48
N GLU A 24 9.75 15.07 0.29
CA GLU A 24 10.78 15.33 -0.73
C GLU A 24 11.84 16.28 -0.18
N ARG A 25 11.42 17.38 0.46
CA ARG A 25 12.35 18.34 1.06
C ARG A 25 13.19 17.71 2.18
N MET A 26 12.65 16.77 2.94
CA MET A 26 13.42 15.99 3.92
C MET A 26 14.52 15.16 3.24
N TYR A 27 14.19 14.43 2.18
CA TYR A 27 15.16 13.60 1.46
C TYR A 27 16.28 14.45 0.85
N GLU A 28 15.94 15.57 0.22
CA GLU A 28 16.93 16.49 -0.36
C GLU A 28 17.91 17.04 0.69
N LEU A 29 17.42 17.39 1.90
CA LEU A 29 18.28 17.84 2.99
C LEU A 29 19.16 16.71 3.53
N HIS A 30 18.63 15.48 3.58
CA HIS A 30 19.38 14.30 3.98
C HIS A 30 20.49 13.95 2.99
N GLU A 31 20.22 14.02 1.68
CA GLU A 31 21.22 13.83 0.62
C GLU A 31 22.35 14.86 0.67
N ARG A 32 22.06 16.07 1.15
CA ARG A 32 23.05 17.11 1.44
C ARG A 32 23.83 16.88 2.75
N CYS A 33 23.71 15.70 3.35
CA CYS A 33 24.36 15.31 4.60
C CYS A 33 23.99 16.20 5.80
N MET A 34 22.82 16.85 5.79
CA MET A 34 22.37 17.64 6.93
C MET A 34 22.00 16.71 8.10
N PRO A 35 22.46 16.98 9.33
CA PRO A 35 22.14 16.13 10.47
C PRO A 35 20.64 16.19 10.80
N TRP A 36 20.06 15.07 11.21
CA TRP A 36 18.60 14.95 11.41
C TRP A 36 18.01 15.95 12.41
N ARG A 37 18.79 16.37 13.42
CA ARG A 37 18.38 17.43 14.37
C ARG A 37 18.18 18.77 13.68
N GLU A 38 19.03 19.12 12.72
CA GLU A 38 18.90 20.35 11.96
C GLU A 38 17.72 20.29 10.99
N ILE A 39 17.52 19.15 10.31
CA ILE A 39 16.35 18.92 9.45
C ILE A 39 15.05 19.04 10.26
N SER A 40 14.99 18.42 11.44
CA SER A 40 13.86 18.48 12.36
C SER A 40 13.53 19.92 12.77
N ASN A 41 14.54 20.72 13.11
CA ASN A 41 14.36 22.11 13.48
C ASN A 41 13.96 22.98 12.27
N TYR A 42 14.59 22.77 11.11
CA TYR A 42 14.33 23.53 9.88
C TYR A 42 12.89 23.34 9.38
N LEU A 43 12.39 22.10 9.41
CA LEU A 43 11.04 21.77 8.97
C LEU A 43 9.99 21.86 10.09
N ASN A 44 10.41 22.11 11.33
CA ASN A 44 9.55 22.14 12.52
C ASN A 44 8.74 20.82 12.71
N ILE A 45 9.44 19.68 12.57
CA ILE A 45 8.88 18.32 12.66
C ILE A 45 9.60 17.59 13.80
N ARG A 46 8.95 16.61 14.46
CA ARG A 46 9.63 15.78 15.47
C ARG A 46 10.80 15.02 14.86
N LEU A 47 11.93 15.01 15.56
CA LEU A 47 13.10 14.23 15.18
C LEU A 47 12.78 12.75 14.91
N THR A 48 11.89 12.16 15.72
CA THR A 48 11.45 10.76 15.53
C THR A 48 10.75 10.56 14.19
N THR A 49 9.97 11.54 13.74
CA THR A 49 9.31 11.50 12.43
C THR A 49 10.30 11.66 11.29
N VAL A 50 11.34 12.49 11.46
CA VAL A 50 12.43 12.59 10.49
C VAL A 50 13.11 11.24 10.31
N HIS A 51 13.47 10.61 11.43
CA HIS A 51 14.08 9.28 11.45
C HIS A 51 13.19 8.21 10.79
N ASP A 52 11.92 8.13 11.21
CA ASP A 52 10.99 7.10 10.70
C ASP A 52 10.77 7.19 9.20
N ILE A 53 10.74 8.40 8.62
CA ILE A 53 10.54 8.60 7.18
C ILE A 53 11.79 8.25 6.39
N VAL A 54 12.97 8.72 6.81
CA VAL A 54 14.22 8.42 6.10
C VAL A 54 14.47 6.91 6.10
N VAL A 55 14.37 6.27 7.27
CA VAL A 55 14.53 4.81 7.42
C VAL A 55 13.45 4.04 6.65
N ALA A 56 12.23 4.58 6.55
CA ALA A 56 11.15 3.99 5.76
C ALA A 56 11.35 4.16 4.25
N GLY A 57 11.90 5.28 3.79
CA GLY A 57 12.21 5.58 2.40
C GLY A 57 13.21 4.60 1.83
N ASP A 58 14.23 4.26 2.60
CA ASP A 58 15.19 3.20 2.27
C ASP A 58 14.52 1.81 2.13
N GLN A 59 13.30 1.65 2.67
CA GLN A 59 12.48 0.45 2.54
C GLN A 59 11.33 0.61 1.53
N GLU A 60 11.20 1.73 0.82
CA GLU A 60 10.03 2.06 -0.03
C GLU A 60 9.94 1.16 -1.30
N GLY A 61 10.96 0.35 -1.58
CA GLY A 61 10.91 -0.75 -2.54
C GLY A 61 10.45 -2.11 -1.98
N LYS A 62 10.26 -2.25 -0.67
CA LYS A 62 9.73 -3.46 -0.03
C LYS A 62 8.24 -3.23 0.18
N GLU A 63 7.41 -3.96 -0.58
CA GLU A 63 5.97 -4.03 -0.33
C GLU A 63 5.74 -4.18 1.18
N ARG A 64 5.24 -3.11 1.81
CA ARG A 64 4.86 -3.17 3.22
C ARG A 64 3.75 -4.21 3.28
N LYS A 65 4.09 -5.41 3.73
CA LYS A 65 3.10 -6.41 4.13
C LYS A 65 2.31 -5.74 5.24
N GLY A 66 1.16 -5.17 4.89
CA GLY A 66 0.27 -4.59 5.88
C GLY A 66 0.06 -5.63 6.97
N ARG A 67 0.04 -5.20 8.24
CA ARG A 67 -0.45 -6.02 9.37
C ARG A 67 -1.97 -6.23 9.24
N GLY A 68 -2.43 -6.65 8.07
CA GLY A 68 -3.77 -7.12 7.86
C GLY A 68 -3.99 -8.38 8.67
N ARG A 69 -5.23 -8.60 9.11
CA ARG A 69 -5.60 -9.89 9.68
C ARG A 69 -5.31 -10.98 8.65
N TYR A 70 -4.78 -12.11 9.11
CA TYR A 70 -4.62 -13.27 8.24
C TYR A 70 -5.97 -13.62 7.61
N PRO A 71 -6.01 -13.86 6.29
CA PRO A 71 -7.20 -14.37 5.64
C PRO A 71 -7.68 -15.63 6.36
N LYS A 72 -8.99 -15.75 6.58
CA LYS A 72 -9.61 -16.99 7.06
C LYS A 72 -9.47 -18.15 6.07
N THR A 73 -9.07 -17.88 4.83
CA THR A 73 -8.94 -18.87 3.76
C THR A 73 -7.48 -19.13 3.40
N PHE A 74 -7.16 -20.39 3.19
CA PHE A 74 -5.85 -20.81 2.69
C PHE A 74 -5.73 -20.56 1.19
N LYS A 75 -4.48 -20.43 0.68
CA LYS A 75 -4.21 -20.24 -0.74
C LYS A 75 -4.88 -21.32 -1.60
N ALA A 76 -4.73 -22.59 -1.22
CA ALA A 76 -5.32 -23.73 -1.92
C ALA A 76 -6.85 -23.67 -1.99
N GLN A 77 -7.51 -23.24 -0.90
CA GLN A 77 -8.96 -23.05 -0.88
C GLN A 77 -9.40 -21.96 -1.85
N ASN A 78 -8.67 -20.82 -1.89
CA ASN A 78 -8.98 -19.73 -2.82
C ASN A 78 -8.81 -20.16 -4.28
N ASP A 79 -7.79 -20.96 -4.58
CA ASP A 79 -7.56 -21.45 -5.95
C ASP A 79 -8.64 -22.47 -6.35
N ALA A 80 -9.05 -23.35 -5.43
CA ALA A 80 -10.16 -24.28 -5.66
C ALA A 80 -11.51 -23.55 -5.89
N MET A 81 -11.81 -22.48 -5.13
CA MET A 81 -13.01 -21.66 -5.35
C MET A 81 -13.07 -21.10 -6.77
N VAL A 82 -11.94 -20.56 -7.25
CA VAL A 82 -11.84 -19.98 -8.59
C VAL A 82 -11.94 -21.05 -9.68
N GLU A 83 -11.37 -22.23 -9.46
CA GLU A 83 -11.52 -23.33 -10.40
C GLU A 83 -12.95 -23.85 -10.50
N GLU A 84 -13.65 -23.95 -9.38
CA GLU A 84 -15.04 -24.41 -9.35
C GLU A 84 -15.98 -23.41 -10.04
N ASP A 85 -15.81 -22.11 -9.76
CA ASP A 85 -16.51 -21.01 -10.44
C ASP A 85 -16.27 -21.05 -11.96
N PHE A 86 -15.03 -21.34 -12.38
CA PHE A 86 -14.68 -21.40 -13.80
C PHE A 86 -15.21 -22.66 -14.51
N LYS A 87 -15.27 -23.80 -13.82
CA LYS A 87 -15.75 -25.06 -14.40
C LYS A 87 -17.26 -25.08 -14.58
N ASN A 88 -17.99 -24.39 -13.71
CA ASN A 88 -19.45 -24.46 -13.64
C ASN A 88 -20.05 -23.05 -13.62
N CYS A 89 -20.39 -22.51 -14.81
CA CYS A 89 -21.03 -21.20 -14.93
C CYS A 89 -22.38 -21.06 -14.21
N ASN A 90 -22.99 -22.19 -13.81
CA ASN A 90 -24.28 -22.25 -13.12
C ASN A 90 -24.15 -22.44 -11.60
N THR A 91 -22.96 -22.70 -11.06
CA THR A 91 -22.81 -22.83 -9.60
C THR A 91 -22.95 -21.47 -8.94
N THR A 92 -23.74 -21.40 -7.88
CA THR A 92 -23.84 -20.19 -7.07
C THR A 92 -22.69 -20.10 -6.08
N ASP A 93 -22.31 -18.88 -5.66
CA ASP A 93 -21.32 -18.66 -4.60
C ASP A 93 -21.65 -19.46 -3.31
N LYS A 94 -22.94 -19.67 -3.04
CA LYS A 94 -23.44 -20.46 -1.92
C LYS A 94 -23.11 -21.95 -2.05
N ASP A 95 -23.15 -22.50 -3.25
CA ASP A 95 -22.81 -23.90 -3.51
C ASP A 95 -21.29 -24.10 -3.43
N ILE A 96 -20.52 -23.16 -3.95
CA ILE A 96 -19.05 -23.11 -3.80
C ILE A 96 -18.67 -23.05 -2.31
N ALA A 97 -19.39 -22.25 -1.51
CA ALA A 97 -19.20 -22.19 -0.06
C ALA A 97 -19.36 -23.56 0.59
N LYS A 98 -20.49 -24.21 0.33
CA LYS A 98 -20.79 -25.52 0.92
C LYS A 98 -19.79 -26.60 0.51
N LYS A 99 -19.31 -26.57 -0.73
CA LYS A 99 -18.43 -27.61 -1.29
C LYS A 99 -16.98 -27.46 -0.84
N ILE A 100 -16.45 -26.24 -0.79
CA ILE A 100 -15.00 -25.99 -0.67
C ILE A 100 -14.62 -25.37 0.67
N ALA A 101 -15.43 -24.47 1.21
CA ALA A 101 -15.11 -23.76 2.44
C ALA A 101 -16.38 -23.36 3.21
N PRO A 102 -17.03 -24.31 3.90
CA PRO A 102 -18.30 -24.07 4.58
C PRO A 102 -18.19 -23.05 5.72
N GLU A 103 -16.98 -22.80 6.21
CA GLU A 103 -16.69 -21.80 7.25
C GLU A 103 -16.61 -20.36 6.72
N VAL A 104 -16.65 -20.18 5.39
CA VAL A 104 -16.45 -18.90 4.72
C VAL A 104 -17.79 -18.36 4.26
N SER A 105 -18.02 -17.07 4.51
CA SER A 105 -19.25 -16.42 4.06
C SER A 105 -19.28 -16.29 2.54
N GLU A 106 -20.47 -16.39 1.96
CA GLU A 106 -20.73 -16.19 0.52
C GLU A 106 -20.11 -14.88 -0.01
N LYS A 107 -20.25 -13.79 0.76
CA LYS A 107 -19.64 -12.49 0.44
C LYS A 107 -18.11 -12.58 0.28
N THR A 108 -17.46 -13.38 1.12
CA THR A 108 -16.00 -13.55 1.07
C THR A 108 -15.59 -14.32 -0.19
N ILE A 109 -16.35 -15.35 -0.57
CA ILE A 109 -16.12 -16.12 -1.80
C ILE A 109 -16.27 -15.23 -3.01
N LYS A 110 -17.37 -14.48 -3.10
CA LYS A 110 -17.62 -13.52 -4.18
C LYS A 110 -16.47 -12.52 -4.35
N CYS A 111 -16.00 -11.92 -3.24
CA CYS A 111 -14.86 -11.01 -3.26
C CYS A 111 -13.58 -11.71 -3.76
N ARG A 112 -13.29 -12.93 -3.30
CA ARG A 112 -12.08 -13.67 -3.69
C ARG A 112 -12.07 -14.08 -5.16
N VAL A 113 -13.20 -14.56 -5.66
CA VAL A 113 -13.38 -14.91 -7.08
C VAL A 113 -13.17 -13.67 -7.94
N ALA A 114 -13.83 -12.55 -7.61
CA ALA A 114 -13.67 -11.28 -8.33
C ALA A 114 -12.22 -10.77 -8.30
N GLU A 115 -11.55 -10.76 -7.14
CA GLU A 115 -10.13 -10.36 -7.00
C GLU A 115 -9.21 -11.18 -7.90
N LYS A 116 -9.42 -12.51 -7.96
CA LYS A 116 -8.60 -13.42 -8.75
C LYS A 116 -8.87 -13.28 -10.25
N ASN A 117 -10.13 -13.11 -10.65
CA ASN A 117 -10.50 -12.87 -12.05
C ASN A 117 -9.96 -11.52 -12.53
N LEU A 118 -10.03 -10.47 -11.71
CA LEU A 118 -9.41 -9.18 -11.99
C LEU A 118 -7.88 -9.32 -12.16
N LYS A 119 -7.20 -10.03 -11.26
CA LYS A 119 -5.75 -10.27 -11.39
C LYS A 119 -5.40 -11.02 -12.68
N LYS A 120 -6.16 -12.05 -13.05
CA LYS A 120 -5.98 -12.77 -14.32
C LYS A 120 -6.23 -11.86 -15.52
N TRP A 121 -7.24 -11.00 -15.46
CA TRP A 121 -7.55 -10.04 -16.51
C TRP A 121 -6.43 -9.02 -16.68
N ILE A 122 -5.96 -8.39 -15.59
CA ILE A 122 -4.81 -7.46 -15.62
C ILE A 122 -3.55 -8.16 -16.15
N ALA A 123 -3.31 -9.42 -15.78
CA ALA A 123 -2.16 -10.17 -16.27
C ALA A 123 -2.25 -10.43 -17.79
N LYS A 124 -3.44 -10.77 -18.30
CA LYS A 124 -3.69 -10.92 -19.74
C LYS A 124 -3.56 -9.60 -20.47
N GLU A 125 -4.10 -8.52 -19.91
CA GLU A 125 -4.02 -7.19 -20.49
C GLU A 125 -2.57 -6.70 -20.56
N ARG A 126 -1.77 -6.91 -19.50
CA ARG A 126 -0.32 -6.62 -19.51
C ARG A 126 0.45 -7.38 -20.58
N LEU A 127 0.07 -8.63 -20.86
CA LEU A 127 0.65 -9.41 -21.96
C LEU A 127 0.26 -8.88 -23.35
N TYR A 128 -0.85 -8.15 -23.43
CA TYR A 128 -1.41 -7.60 -24.69
C TYR A 128 -1.04 -6.13 -24.91
N ILE A 129 -0.30 -5.49 -23.99
CA ILE A 129 0.35 -4.21 -24.25
C ILE A 129 1.53 -4.50 -25.18
N ASP A 130 1.23 -4.50 -26.48
CA ASP A 130 2.21 -4.67 -27.53
C ASP A 130 3.22 -3.52 -27.51
N GLU A 131 4.47 -3.78 -27.90
CA GLU A 131 5.57 -2.80 -27.87
C GLU A 131 5.22 -1.51 -28.66
N SER A 132 4.41 -1.67 -29.72
CA SER A 132 3.87 -0.58 -30.53
C SER A 132 2.89 0.34 -29.77
N LEU A 133 2.11 -0.20 -28.84
CA LEU A 133 1.14 0.54 -28.03
C LEU A 133 1.83 1.23 -26.83
N ALA A 134 2.94 0.66 -26.35
CA ALA A 134 3.83 1.30 -25.39
C ALA A 134 4.59 2.49 -26.01
N GLN A 135 5.11 2.34 -27.24
CA GLN A 135 5.78 3.43 -27.96
C GLN A 135 4.87 4.63 -28.24
N LYS A 136 3.62 4.40 -28.65
CA LYS A 136 2.63 5.46 -28.89
C LYS A 136 2.22 6.27 -27.65
N ARG A 137 2.55 5.81 -26.43
CA ARG A 137 2.29 6.56 -25.19
C ARG A 137 3.46 7.44 -24.76
N LEU A 138 4.61 7.31 -25.43
CA LEU A 138 5.84 8.06 -25.15
C LEU A 138 6.08 9.23 -26.13
N GLU A 139 5.39 9.24 -27.28
CA GLU A 139 5.28 10.40 -28.18
C GLU A 139 4.20 11.39 -27.72
#